data_AF-A0A933ZK59-F1
#
_entry.id   AF-A0A933ZK59-F1
#
_cell.length_a   1.000
_cell.length_b   1.000
_cell.length_c   1.000
_cell.angle_alpha   90.00
_cell.angle_beta   90.00
_cell.angle_gamma   90.00
#
_symmetry.space_group_name_H-M   'P 1'
#
loop_
_entity.id
_entity.type
_entity.pdbx_description
1 polymer ?
#
loop_
_entity_poly.entity_id
_entity_poly.type
_entity_poly.pdbx_seq_one_letter_code
_entity_poly.pdbx_strand_id
1 'polypeptide(L)'
;MQTRPIPARALAATIAWSACCLVLPCTSSGCAGYQEFLEDQTDTAPTAGTIEASGAPAGVWTFPVGHCASGMREGFYGVTLMSEDKQHAVRIVRNPIGPMTVAFRAPGSNEEYVAVPCRAVVGSMRGTGTRINGVAVLSGDVRFSCENLRGAARFTCS
;
A
#
# COMPACT_ATOMS: atom_id res chain seq x y z
N MET A 1 1.46 -43.39 3.98
CA MET A 1 1.49 -41.94 4.26
C MET A 1 0.42 -41.66 5.30
N GLN A 2 0.81 -41.27 6.51
CA GLN A 2 -0.07 -41.12 7.68
C GLN A 2 -0.42 -39.64 7.86
N THR A 3 -1.66 -39.26 7.58
CA THR A 3 -2.20 -37.92 7.84
C THR A 3 -2.53 -37.77 9.32
N ARG A 4 -1.83 -36.86 10.02
CA ARG A 4 -2.16 -36.48 11.40
C ARG A 4 -3.21 -35.36 11.41
N PRO A 5 -4.28 -35.45 12.22
CA PRO A 5 -5.26 -34.39 12.35
C PRO A 5 -4.72 -33.23 13.22
N ILE A 6 -5.02 -32.00 12.82
CA ILE A 6 -4.72 -30.77 13.56
C ILE A 6 -5.91 -30.49 14.51
N PRO A 7 -5.68 -30.26 15.82
CA PRO A 7 -6.76 -29.94 16.74
C PRO A 7 -7.23 -28.50 16.58
N ALA A 8 -8.54 -28.34 16.41
CA ALA A 8 -9.25 -27.07 16.50
C ALA A 8 -9.18 -26.56 17.95
N ARG A 9 -8.60 -25.38 18.16
CA ARG A 9 -8.69 -24.65 19.43
C ARG A 9 -9.53 -23.40 19.24
N ALA A 10 -10.71 -23.47 19.84
CA ALA A 10 -11.60 -22.36 20.12
C ALA A 10 -10.97 -21.41 21.14
N LEU A 11 -11.08 -20.10 20.89
CA LEU A 11 -11.06 -19.07 21.93
C LEU A 11 -12.04 -17.97 21.52
N ALA A 12 -13.29 -18.11 21.96
CA ALA A 12 -14.24 -17.02 22.03
C ALA A 12 -13.95 -16.23 23.32
N ALA A 13 -13.46 -15.00 23.17
CA ALA A 13 -13.32 -14.06 24.27
C ALA A 13 -14.32 -12.91 24.06
N THR A 14 -15.54 -13.13 24.53
CA THR A 14 -16.55 -12.09 24.71
C THR A 14 -16.14 -11.19 25.87
N ILE A 15 -15.67 -9.98 25.56
CA ILE A 15 -15.45 -8.93 26.54
C ILE A 15 -16.70 -8.03 26.52
N ALA A 16 -17.55 -8.22 27.51
CA ALA A 16 -18.66 -7.33 27.83
C ALA A 16 -18.14 -6.13 28.62
N TRP A 17 -18.27 -4.91 28.09
CA TRP A 17 -18.05 -3.69 28.85
C TRP A 17 -19.39 -3.00 29.08
N SER A 18 -19.91 -3.24 30.27
CA SER A 18 -21.04 -2.51 30.85
C SER A 18 -20.65 -1.08 31.21
N ALA A 19 -21.47 -0.16 30.72
CA ALA A 19 -22.02 1.01 31.40
C ALA A 19 -21.19 1.67 32.52
N CYS A 20 -20.74 2.91 32.28
CA CYS A 20 -20.88 3.99 33.26
C CYS A 20 -20.61 5.36 32.60
N CYS A 21 -21.60 5.92 31.90
CA CYS A 21 -21.65 7.36 31.69
C CYS A 21 -22.82 7.89 32.51
N LEU A 22 -22.49 8.19 33.77
CA LEU A 22 -23.27 9.04 34.65
C LEU A 22 -23.60 10.35 33.94
N VAL A 23 -24.90 10.58 33.80
CA VAL A 23 -25.49 11.85 33.37
C VAL A 23 -25.22 12.89 34.46
N LEU A 24 -24.19 13.71 34.28
CA LEU A 24 -24.01 14.94 35.04
C LEU A 24 -24.60 16.11 34.24
N PRO A 25 -25.55 16.89 34.80
CA PRO A 25 -26.01 18.11 34.17
C PRO A 25 -24.88 19.15 34.23
N CYS A 26 -24.26 19.42 33.09
CA CYS A 26 -23.29 20.50 32.94
C CYS A 26 -24.07 21.82 32.95
N THR A 27 -24.15 22.43 34.12
CA THR A 27 -24.75 23.76 34.30
C THR A 27 -23.88 24.80 33.59
N SER A 28 -24.48 25.42 32.58
CA SER A 28 -24.17 26.69 31.93
C SER A 28 -23.02 27.52 32.55
N SER A 29 -22.09 27.91 31.68
CA SER A 29 -21.08 28.98 31.81
C SER A 29 -19.67 28.50 32.16
N GLY A 30 -18.89 28.14 31.14
CA GLY A 30 -17.43 28.14 31.29
C GLY A 30 -16.60 27.15 30.47
N CYS A 31 -17.17 26.35 29.56
CA CYS A 31 -16.36 25.56 28.62
C CYS A 31 -15.89 26.44 27.46
N ALA A 32 -14.91 27.30 27.71
CA ALA A 32 -14.18 28.01 26.67
C ALA A 32 -13.30 27.01 25.90
N GLY A 33 -13.88 26.49 24.82
CA GLY A 33 -13.27 26.06 23.57
C GLY A 33 -11.81 25.63 23.57
N TYR A 34 -11.58 24.32 23.70
CA TYR A 34 -10.51 23.64 22.95
C TYR A 34 -11.19 22.68 22.00
N GLN A 35 -11.68 23.25 20.89
CA GLN A 35 -12.34 22.53 19.83
C GLN A 35 -11.28 22.10 18.81
N GLU A 36 -11.12 20.79 18.67
CA GLU A 36 -10.77 20.07 17.43
C GLU A 36 -9.68 20.70 16.55
N PHE A 37 -8.41 20.41 16.84
CA PHE A 37 -7.33 20.55 15.86
C PHE A 37 -6.44 19.31 15.88
N LEU A 38 -6.99 18.19 15.39
CA LEU A 38 -6.22 17.09 14.81
C LEU A 38 -7.02 16.53 13.63
N GLU A 39 -7.48 17.42 12.74
CA GLU A 39 -7.66 16.98 11.36
C GLU A 39 -6.27 16.63 10.85
N ASP A 40 -6.12 15.35 10.54
CA ASP A 40 -4.98 14.66 9.98
C ASP A 40 -4.51 15.35 8.68
N GLN A 41 -3.78 16.46 8.84
CA GLN A 41 -3.02 17.14 7.79
C GLN A 41 -1.75 16.33 7.48
N THR A 42 -1.87 15.00 7.33
CA THR A 42 -0.94 14.30 6.46
C THR A 42 -1.34 14.61 5.03
N ASP A 43 -0.92 15.81 4.60
CA ASP A 43 -0.81 16.25 3.20
C ASP A 43 0.29 15.41 2.48
N THR A 44 0.28 14.09 2.72
CA THR A 44 0.93 13.09 1.89
C THR A 44 0.24 13.18 0.55
N ALA A 45 0.90 13.85 -0.40
CA ALA A 45 0.38 14.03 -1.75
C ALA A 45 -0.27 12.72 -2.24
N PRO A 46 -1.55 12.78 -2.66
CA PRO A 46 -2.36 11.58 -2.82
C PRO A 46 -1.69 10.63 -3.81
N THR A 47 -1.55 9.37 -3.40
CA THR A 47 -1.17 8.31 -4.34
C THR A 47 -2.33 8.15 -5.31
N ALA A 48 -2.07 8.37 -6.59
CA ALA A 48 -3.10 8.33 -7.62
C ALA A 48 -2.54 7.70 -8.89
N GLY A 49 -3.35 6.86 -9.54
CA GLY A 49 -2.95 6.18 -10.76
C GLY A 49 -3.87 5.02 -11.10
N THR A 50 -3.65 4.44 -12.27
CA THR A 50 -4.37 3.26 -12.72
C THR A 50 -3.38 2.27 -13.31
N ILE A 51 -3.57 1.00 -12.98
CA ILE A 51 -2.77 -0.11 -13.45
C ILE A 51 -3.70 -1.12 -14.09
N GLU A 52 -3.33 -1.58 -15.28
CA GLU A 52 -4.06 -2.54 -16.09
C GLU A 52 -3.15 -3.72 -16.42
N ALA A 53 -3.65 -4.93 -16.25
CA ALA A 53 -3.02 -6.14 -16.73
C ALA A 53 -3.94 -6.89 -17.69
N SER A 54 -3.32 -7.54 -18.66
CA SER A 54 -4.02 -8.31 -19.68
C SER A 54 -3.19 -9.51 -20.10
N GLY A 55 -3.78 -10.70 -20.12
CA GLY A 55 -3.11 -11.91 -20.63
C GLY A 55 -2.33 -12.68 -19.55
N ALA A 56 -1.83 -13.86 -19.92
CA ALA A 56 -1.08 -14.72 -19.00
C ALA A 56 0.35 -14.19 -18.73
N PRO A 57 0.93 -14.43 -17.54
CA PRO A 57 0.31 -15.06 -16.37
C PRO A 57 -0.49 -14.08 -15.49
N ALA A 58 -0.58 -12.81 -15.87
CA ALA A 58 -1.19 -11.77 -15.03
C ALA A 58 -2.71 -11.93 -14.86
N GLY A 59 -3.39 -12.50 -15.85
CA GLY A 59 -4.84 -12.46 -15.95
C GLY A 59 -5.33 -11.15 -16.56
N VAL A 60 -6.61 -10.84 -16.37
CA VAL A 60 -7.21 -9.57 -16.84
C VAL A 60 -7.80 -8.85 -15.64
N TRP A 61 -7.22 -7.71 -15.31
CA TRP A 61 -7.67 -6.88 -14.20
C TRP A 61 -7.25 -5.43 -14.39
N THR A 62 -7.93 -4.55 -13.68
CA THR A 62 -7.62 -3.12 -13.66
C THR A 62 -7.90 -2.63 -12.26
N PHE A 63 -6.98 -1.85 -11.67
CA PHE A 63 -7.21 -1.26 -10.36
C PHE A 63 -6.70 0.19 -10.29
N PRO A 64 -7.44 1.06 -9.58
CA PRO A 64 -6.91 2.35 -9.14
C PRO A 64 -5.91 2.13 -8.00
N VAL A 65 -4.78 2.83 -8.03
CA VAL A 65 -3.78 2.74 -6.95
C VAL A 65 -4.36 3.36 -5.68
N GLY A 66 -4.66 2.53 -4.68
CA GLY A 66 -5.18 2.98 -3.38
C GLY A 66 -4.11 3.03 -2.30
N HIS A 67 -3.03 2.25 -2.45
CA HIS A 67 -1.95 2.19 -1.47
C HIS A 67 -0.58 2.21 -2.15
N CYS A 68 0.40 2.75 -1.44
CA CYS A 68 1.81 2.66 -1.82
C CYS A 68 2.69 2.34 -0.60
N ALA A 69 3.73 1.53 -0.81
CA ALA A 69 4.75 1.24 0.19
C ALA A 69 6.15 1.45 -0.37
N SER A 70 7.06 1.96 0.47
CA SER A 70 8.48 2.04 0.15
C SER A 70 9.14 0.65 0.17
N GLY A 71 9.86 0.30 -0.89
CA GLY A 71 10.58 -0.96 -1.02
C GLY A 71 11.77 -1.13 -0.06
N MET A 72 12.19 -0.06 0.61
CA MET A 72 13.35 -0.08 1.49
C MET A 72 13.18 -1.01 2.70
N ARG A 73 11.95 -1.22 3.18
CA ARG A 73 11.66 -2.22 4.23
C ARG A 73 12.02 -3.64 3.78
N GLU A 74 11.95 -3.88 2.48
CA GLU A 74 12.19 -5.16 1.85
C GLU A 74 13.59 -5.24 1.21
N GLY A 75 14.45 -4.24 1.45
CA GLY A 75 15.85 -4.23 1.00
C GLY A 75 16.07 -3.78 -0.45
N PHE A 76 15.09 -3.15 -1.11
CA PHE A 76 15.27 -2.62 -2.47
C PHE A 76 14.92 -1.12 -2.57
N TYR A 77 15.52 -0.43 -3.54
CA TYR A 77 15.17 0.96 -3.82
C TYR A 77 14.05 1.01 -4.87
N GLY A 78 12.82 1.26 -4.43
CA GLY A 78 11.64 1.16 -5.28
C GLY A 78 10.34 1.40 -4.51
N VAL A 79 9.21 1.20 -5.18
CA VAL A 79 7.88 1.30 -4.56
C VAL A 79 7.04 0.09 -4.92
N THR A 80 6.10 -0.23 -4.05
CA THR A 80 5.03 -1.21 -4.31
C THR A 80 3.70 -0.47 -4.35
N LEU A 81 3.08 -0.40 -5.53
CA LEU A 81 1.76 0.18 -5.78
C LEU A 81 0.72 -0.92 -5.62
N MET A 82 -0.34 -0.67 -4.85
CA MET A 82 -1.35 -1.68 -4.50
C MET A 82 -2.76 -1.14 -4.72
N SER A 83 -3.67 -2.06 -5.02
CA SER A 83 -5.12 -1.79 -4.95
C SER A 83 -5.53 -1.52 -3.51
N GLU A 84 -6.70 -0.91 -3.33
CA GLU A 84 -7.28 -0.62 -2.01
C GLU A 84 -7.48 -1.89 -1.15
N ASP A 85 -7.90 -2.99 -1.78
CA ASP A 85 -8.06 -4.31 -1.13
C ASP A 85 -6.73 -5.07 -0.93
N LYS A 86 -5.61 -4.52 -1.40
CA LYS A 86 -4.24 -5.09 -1.38
C LYS A 86 -4.11 -6.46 -2.07
N GLN A 87 -5.12 -6.89 -2.84
CA GLN A 87 -5.08 -8.15 -3.59
C GLN A 87 -4.20 -8.04 -4.84
N HIS A 88 -4.07 -6.84 -5.40
CA HIS A 88 -3.24 -6.56 -6.55
C HIS A 88 -2.06 -5.68 -6.15
N ALA A 89 -0.87 -6.04 -6.62
CA ALA A 89 0.34 -5.28 -6.32
C ALA A 89 1.27 -5.24 -7.54
N VAL A 90 1.86 -4.07 -7.80
CA VAL A 90 2.91 -3.86 -8.78
C VAL A 90 4.11 -3.22 -8.09
N ARG A 91 5.24 -3.89 -8.17
CA ARG A 91 6.53 -3.43 -7.67
C ARG A 91 7.33 -2.78 -8.80
N ILE A 92 7.86 -1.61 -8.51
CA ILE A 92 8.72 -0.84 -9.43
C ILE A 92 10.04 -0.65 -8.72
N VAL A 93 11.06 -1.34 -9.22
CA VAL A 93 12.41 -1.35 -8.64
C VAL A 93 13.32 -0.48 -9.49
N ARG A 94 13.99 0.49 -8.87
CA ARG A 94 15.01 1.28 -9.54
C ARG A 94 16.37 0.61 -9.35
N ASN A 95 16.91 0.11 -10.45
CA ASN A 95 18.27 -0.42 -10.49
C ASN A 95 19.28 0.75 -10.53
N PRO A 96 20.33 0.78 -9.68
CA PRO A 96 21.33 1.84 -9.72
C PRO A 96 22.19 1.87 -10.99
N ILE A 97 22.37 0.71 -11.65
CA ILE A 97 23.24 0.54 -12.82
C ILE A 97 22.47 0.25 -14.12
N GLY A 98 21.15 0.13 -14.05
CA GLY A 98 20.34 -0.36 -15.15
C GLY A 98 18.95 0.28 -15.22
N PRO A 99 18.10 -0.19 -16.16
CA PRO A 99 16.72 0.27 -16.26
C PRO A 99 15.91 -0.12 -15.01
N MET A 100 14.80 0.57 -14.80
CA MET A 100 13.84 0.16 -13.78
C MET A 100 13.22 -1.19 -14.16
N THR A 101 12.99 -2.04 -13.16
CA THR A 101 12.31 -3.33 -13.33
C THR A 101 10.90 -3.23 -12.79
N VAL A 102 9.94 -3.81 -13.50
CA VAL A 102 8.55 -3.93 -13.03
C VAL A 102 8.27 -5.40 -12.74
N ALA A 103 7.64 -5.65 -11.59
CA ALA A 103 7.15 -6.97 -11.23
C ALA A 103 5.72 -6.85 -10.67
N PHE A 104 4.90 -7.87 -10.80
CA PHE A 104 3.53 -7.84 -10.29
C PHE A 104 3.20 -9.11 -9.50
N ARG A 105 2.18 -9.03 -8.65
CA ARG A 105 1.60 -10.19 -7.98
C ARG A 105 0.17 -10.39 -8.48
N ALA A 106 -0.11 -11.56 -9.06
CA ALA A 106 -1.45 -11.92 -9.49
C ALA A 106 -2.38 -12.12 -8.28
N PRO A 107 -3.65 -11.70 -8.38
CA PRO A 107 -4.63 -11.95 -7.32
C PRO A 107 -4.83 -13.45 -7.09
N GLY A 108 -4.90 -13.86 -5.82
CA GLY A 108 -5.04 -15.27 -5.43
C GLY A 108 -3.77 -16.12 -5.60
N SER A 109 -2.66 -15.54 -6.08
CA SER A 109 -1.38 -16.24 -6.11
C SER A 109 -0.70 -16.18 -4.74
N ASN A 110 -0.25 -17.34 -4.26
CA ASN A 110 0.67 -17.44 -3.12
C ASN A 110 2.14 -17.18 -3.53
N GLU A 111 2.39 -16.96 -4.83
CA GLU A 111 3.73 -16.84 -5.37
C GLU A 111 4.36 -15.46 -5.15
N GLU A 112 5.69 -15.46 -5.35
CA GLU A 112 6.56 -14.29 -5.38
C GLU A 112 6.20 -13.34 -6.53
N TYR A 113 6.68 -12.09 -6.46
CA TYR A 113 6.46 -11.12 -7.54
C TYR A 113 7.07 -11.60 -8.86
N VAL A 114 6.26 -11.62 -9.92
CA VAL A 114 6.70 -12.03 -11.26
C VAL A 114 7.25 -10.82 -12.00
N ALA A 115 8.55 -10.83 -12.28
CA ALA A 115 9.20 -9.80 -13.09
C ALA A 115 8.72 -9.89 -14.55
N VAL A 116 8.41 -8.73 -15.15
CA VAL A 116 7.94 -8.65 -16.53
C VAL A 116 8.88 -7.82 -17.41
N PRO A 117 9.14 -8.26 -18.66
CA PRO A 117 9.89 -7.46 -19.60
C PRO A 117 9.05 -6.24 -20.02
N CYS A 118 9.62 -5.05 -19.82
CA CYS A 118 8.97 -3.81 -20.19
C CYS A 118 9.63 -3.18 -21.41
N ARG A 119 8.80 -2.73 -22.36
CA ARG A 119 9.27 -1.97 -23.52
C ARG A 119 9.70 -0.56 -23.11
N ALA A 120 8.95 0.03 -22.17
CA ALA A 120 9.24 1.35 -21.64
C ALA A 120 8.87 1.42 -20.16
N VAL A 121 9.77 1.99 -19.36
CA VAL A 121 9.51 2.44 -18.00
C VAL A 121 10.09 3.85 -17.91
N VAL A 122 9.21 4.84 -17.88
CA VAL A 122 9.57 6.27 -17.84
C VAL A 122 9.00 6.90 -16.58
N GLY A 123 9.77 7.73 -15.93
CA GLY A 123 9.35 8.35 -14.68
C GLY A 123 10.50 8.81 -13.82
N SER A 124 10.16 9.41 -12.69
CA SER A 124 11.10 9.85 -11.69
C SER A 124 10.75 9.23 -10.34
N MET A 125 11.77 8.82 -9.59
CA MET A 125 11.62 8.34 -8.22
C MET A 125 12.74 8.97 -7.40
N ARG A 126 12.36 9.73 -6.37
CA ARG A 126 13.29 10.51 -5.55
C ARG A 126 12.93 10.33 -4.09
N GLY A 127 13.96 10.22 -3.23
CA GLY A 127 13.75 10.36 -1.80
C GLY A 127 13.34 11.79 -1.47
N THR A 128 12.39 11.98 -0.56
CA THR A 128 11.98 13.32 -0.10
C THR A 128 12.93 13.89 0.95
N GLY A 129 13.88 13.09 1.45
CA GLY A 129 14.73 13.42 2.60
C GLY A 129 14.10 13.05 3.95
N THR A 130 12.79 12.82 3.99
CA THR A 130 12.07 12.38 5.20
C THR A 130 12.24 10.88 5.41
N ARG A 131 12.33 10.45 6.69
CA ARG A 131 12.27 9.05 7.08
C ARG A 131 11.18 8.85 8.13
N ILE A 132 10.39 7.80 7.99
CA ILE A 132 9.39 7.38 8.97
C ILE A 132 9.80 5.99 9.46
N ASN A 133 10.07 5.85 10.75
CA ASN A 133 10.56 4.60 11.34
C ASN A 133 11.81 4.04 10.61
N GLY A 134 12.74 4.91 10.21
CA GLY A 134 13.97 4.54 9.50
C GLY A 134 13.82 4.32 7.99
N VAL A 135 12.58 4.25 7.49
CA VAL A 135 12.25 4.02 6.08
C VAL A 135 12.15 5.36 5.37
N ALA A 136 12.95 5.58 4.33
CA ALA A 136 12.88 6.84 3.60
C ALA A 136 11.59 6.92 2.76
N VAL A 137 11.00 8.11 2.78
CA VAL A 137 9.82 8.42 1.99
C VAL A 137 10.26 8.67 0.55
N LEU A 138 9.63 7.97 -0.38
CA LEU A 138 9.89 8.09 -1.81
C LEU A 138 8.72 8.81 -2.47
N SER A 139 9.01 9.75 -3.36
CA SER A 139 8.01 10.43 -4.17
C SER A 139 8.38 10.35 -5.65
N GLY A 140 7.37 10.40 -6.51
CA GLY A 140 7.64 10.28 -7.93
C GLY A 140 6.40 10.12 -8.79
N ASP A 141 6.70 9.92 -10.07
CA ASP A 141 5.76 9.59 -11.11
C ASP A 141 6.35 8.46 -11.96
N VAL A 142 5.51 7.57 -12.44
CA VAL A 142 5.94 6.47 -13.30
C VAL A 142 4.86 6.14 -14.31
N ARG A 143 5.30 5.85 -15.53
CA ARG A 143 4.50 5.22 -16.59
C ARG A 143 5.29 4.03 -17.11
N PHE A 144 4.64 2.89 -17.20
CA PHE A 144 5.25 1.68 -17.74
C PHE A 144 4.34 1.02 -18.76
N SER A 145 4.98 0.39 -19.74
CA SER A 145 4.34 -0.42 -20.76
C SER A 145 5.18 -1.69 -20.94
N CYS A 146 4.63 -2.79 -20.45
CA CYS A 146 5.17 -4.14 -20.51
C CYS A 146 4.22 -5.02 -21.32
N GLU A 147 4.66 -6.23 -21.68
CA GLU A 147 3.92 -7.10 -22.61
C GLU A 147 2.44 -7.29 -22.24
N ASN A 148 2.17 -7.51 -20.94
CA ASN A 148 0.86 -7.85 -20.39
C ASN A 148 0.47 -6.94 -19.20
N LEU A 149 1.17 -5.83 -19.03
CA LEU A 149 1.03 -4.95 -17.88
C LEU A 149 1.35 -3.50 -18.27
N ARG A 150 0.44 -2.57 -18.03
CA ARG A 150 0.62 -1.14 -18.29
C ARG A 150 0.02 -0.31 -17.16
N GLY A 151 0.55 0.89 -16.96
CA GLY A 151 0.02 1.74 -15.93
C GLY A 151 0.74 3.07 -15.83
N ALA A 152 0.09 3.98 -15.11
CA ALA A 152 0.64 5.27 -14.75
C ALA A 152 0.25 5.61 -13.31
N ALA A 153 1.21 6.10 -12.52
CA ALA A 153 0.96 6.51 -11.15
C ALA A 153 1.83 7.70 -10.75
N ARG A 154 1.30 8.55 -9.87
CA ARG A 154 2.03 9.52 -9.05
C ARG A 154 1.90 9.09 -7.60
N PHE A 155 2.98 9.15 -6.85
CA PHE A 155 3.02 8.54 -5.53
C PHE A 155 3.92 9.30 -4.56
N THR A 156 3.58 9.20 -3.28
CA THR A 156 4.43 9.50 -2.14
C THR A 156 4.26 8.38 -1.12
N CYS A 157 5.32 7.61 -0.85
CA CYS A 157 5.25 6.32 -0.16
C CYS A 157 6.23 6.28 1.01
N SER A 158 5.78 5.78 2.16
CA SER A 158 6.57 5.56 3.38
C SER A 158 6.75 4.09 3.75
#